data_AF-M4CPB0-F1
#
_entry.id   AF-M4CPB0-F1
#
_cell.length_a   1.000
_cell.length_b   1.000
_cell.length_c   1.000
_cell.angle_alpha   90.00
_cell.angle_beta   90.00
_cell.angle_gamma   90.00
#
_symmetry.space_group_name_H-M   'P 1'
#
loop_
_entity.id
_entity.type
_entity.pdbx_description
1 polymer ?
#
loop_
_entity_poly.entity_id
_entity_poly.type
_entity_poly.pdbx_seq_one_letter_code
_entity_poly.pdbx_strand_id
1 'polypeptide(L)'
;MSRCSNVGKEERVNVNMGDDDDLIKSCSCSFCLKAAYIWSDLHYQDIKGRLSALKKSQKVASGLIQRNDKEKQPTGFHSLVNSVGAAKLESDLMAQWRSLFLGMGDILAHESNHLQNSFMTMKDLREDCKIDLERATKTPQHNT
;
A
#
# COMPACT_ATOMS: atom_id res chain seq x y z
N MET A 1 -29.77 20.07 -3.94
CA MET A 1 -28.87 19.05 -3.36
C MET A 1 -28.73 19.33 -1.87
N SER A 2 -29.56 18.73 -1.01
CA SER A 2 -29.30 18.78 0.43
C SER A 2 -28.08 17.87 0.73
N ARG A 3 -27.06 18.44 1.37
CA ARG A 3 -26.04 17.63 2.08
C ARG A 3 -26.76 16.79 3.16
N CYS A 4 -26.28 15.58 3.50
CA CYS A 4 -26.87 14.76 4.59
C CYS A 4 -26.97 15.68 5.84
N SER A 5 -28.17 16.21 6.12
CA SER A 5 -28.41 17.17 7.21
C SER A 5 -29.28 16.45 8.22
N ASN A 6 -28.66 15.64 9.08
CA ASN A 6 -29.14 15.39 10.44
C ASN A 6 -28.08 14.65 11.26
N VAL A 7 -27.06 15.37 11.72
CA VAL A 7 -26.37 15.06 12.98
C VAL A 7 -26.52 16.33 13.82
N GLY A 8 -27.67 16.46 14.47
CA GLY A 8 -27.95 17.64 15.29
C GLY A 8 -29.44 17.86 15.48
N LYS A 9 -30.08 17.03 16.31
CA LYS A 9 -31.17 17.46 17.20
C LYS A 9 -31.39 16.42 18.29
N GLU A 10 -31.03 16.85 19.51
CA GLU A 10 -31.46 16.39 20.85
C GLU A 10 -31.15 14.93 21.18
N GLU A 11 -30.22 14.62 22.08
CA GLU A 11 -30.26 14.94 23.51
C GLU A 11 -28.82 14.93 24.08
N ARG A 12 -28.53 15.81 25.04
CA ARG A 12 -27.25 15.82 25.76
C ARG A 12 -27.09 14.50 26.52
N VAL A 13 -26.23 13.60 26.05
CA VAL A 13 -25.76 12.47 26.86
C VAL A 13 -24.23 12.53 26.96
N ASN A 14 -23.81 12.40 28.21
CA ASN A 14 -22.46 12.46 28.76
C ASN A 14 -21.37 11.89 27.84
N VAL A 15 -20.28 12.65 27.69
CA VAL A 15 -19.07 12.22 26.97
C VAL A 15 -18.34 11.19 27.84
N ASN A 16 -18.65 9.92 27.61
CA ASN A 16 -17.74 8.83 27.93
C ASN A 16 -17.05 8.40 26.64
N MET A 17 -15.73 8.59 26.61
CA MET A 17 -14.84 8.16 25.54
C MET A 17 -14.80 6.62 25.51
N GLY A 18 -15.59 6.02 24.64
CA GLY A 18 -15.59 4.57 24.38
C GLY A 18 -16.71 4.22 23.40
N ASP A 19 -16.35 3.64 22.26
CA ASP A 19 -17.23 3.28 21.12
C ASP A 19 -17.76 4.43 20.24
N ASP A 20 -16.84 5.22 19.69
CA ASP A 20 -17.09 6.14 18.55
C ASP A 20 -16.96 5.44 17.18
N ASP A 21 -17.33 4.15 17.08
CA ASP A 21 -17.39 3.43 15.79
C ASP A 21 -18.83 3.42 15.21
N ASP A 22 -19.80 3.92 15.98
CA ASP A 22 -21.24 3.92 15.62
C ASP A 22 -21.72 5.28 15.04
N LEU A 23 -20.82 6.26 14.91
CA LEU A 23 -21.17 7.63 14.50
C LEU A 23 -21.05 7.89 12.99
N ILE A 24 -20.53 6.95 12.21
CA ILE A 24 -20.67 6.97 10.74
C ILE A 24 -21.77 6.00 10.34
N LYS A 25 -23.03 6.35 10.65
CA LYS A 25 -24.17 5.70 9.98
C LYS A 25 -23.95 5.81 8.46
N SER A 26 -23.94 4.68 7.77
CA SER A 26 -23.73 4.63 6.32
C SER A 26 -24.78 5.48 5.60
N CYS A 27 -24.39 6.66 5.07
CA CYS A 27 -25.30 7.51 4.28
C CYS A 27 -25.33 6.95 2.84
N SER A 28 -26.46 6.35 2.43
CA SER A 28 -26.66 5.82 1.06
C SER A 28 -27.19 6.87 0.07
N CYS A 29 -27.05 8.17 0.37
CA CYS A 29 -27.50 9.20 -0.54
C CYS A 29 -26.58 9.29 -1.77
N SER A 30 -27.12 9.78 -2.90
CA SER A 30 -26.35 9.89 -4.16
C SER A 30 -25.04 10.66 -4.00
N PHE A 31 -25.01 11.70 -3.16
CA PHE A 31 -23.78 12.46 -2.89
C PHE A 31 -22.73 11.61 -2.16
N CYS A 32 -23.12 10.93 -1.08
CA CYS A 32 -22.21 10.08 -0.31
C CYS A 32 -21.73 8.86 -1.09
N LEU A 33 -22.61 8.23 -1.87
CA LEU A 33 -22.23 7.14 -2.77
C LEU A 33 -21.23 7.60 -3.83
N LYS A 34 -21.44 8.80 -4.42
CA LYS A 34 -20.50 9.37 -5.38
C LYS A 34 -19.15 9.67 -4.72
N ALA A 35 -19.16 10.22 -3.50
CA ALA A 35 -17.93 10.47 -2.75
C ALA A 35 -17.21 9.16 -2.41
N ALA A 36 -17.92 8.14 -1.92
CA ALA A 36 -17.37 6.82 -1.61
C ALA A 36 -16.75 6.15 -2.84
N TYR A 37 -17.43 6.22 -4.00
CA TYR A 37 -16.88 5.71 -5.25
C TYR A 37 -15.59 6.45 -5.67
N ILE A 38 -15.57 7.79 -5.60
CA ILE A 38 -14.37 8.56 -5.95
C ILE A 38 -13.20 8.23 -5.01
N TRP A 39 -13.46 8.13 -3.69
CA TRP A 39 -12.46 7.79 -2.69
C TRP A 39 -11.90 6.37 -2.88
N SER A 40 -12.79 5.39 -3.11
CA SER A 40 -12.37 4.01 -3.37
C SER A 40 -11.60 3.86 -4.68
N ASP A 41 -11.99 4.59 -5.74
CA ASP A 41 -11.25 4.62 -7.00
C ASP A 41 -9.86 5.25 -6.82
N LEU A 42 -9.74 6.36 -6.08
CA LEU A 42 -8.46 6.99 -5.78
C LEU A 42 -7.53 6.05 -5.00
N HIS A 43 -8.03 5.38 -3.96
CA HIS A 43 -7.27 4.39 -3.20
C HIS A 43 -6.84 3.20 -4.06
N TYR A 44 -7.74 2.70 -4.91
CA TYR A 44 -7.41 1.64 -5.86
C TYR A 44 -6.27 2.05 -6.80
N GLN A 45 -6.29 3.29 -7.30
CA GLN A 45 -5.24 3.81 -8.16
C GLN A 45 -3.91 3.99 -7.43
N ASP A 46 -3.92 4.49 -6.18
CA ASP A 46 -2.73 4.61 -5.34
C ASP A 46 -2.05 3.25 -5.14
N ILE A 47 -2.80 2.25 -4.67
CA ILE A 47 -2.26 0.91 -4.41
C ILE A 47 -1.72 0.29 -5.70
N LYS A 48 -2.45 0.44 -6.81
CA LYS A 48 -1.99 -0.03 -8.14
C LYS A 48 -0.67 0.63 -8.54
N GLY A 49 -0.53 1.93 -8.30
CA GLY A 49 0.70 2.69 -8.56
C GLY A 49 1.86 2.20 -7.71
N ARG A 50 1.64 2.02 -6.41
CA ARG A 50 2.64 1.48 -5.47
C ARG A 50 3.10 0.08 -5.84
N LEU A 51 2.18 -0.82 -6.19
CA LEU A 51 2.51 -2.17 -6.67
C LEU A 51 3.36 -2.14 -7.96
N SER A 52 3.06 -1.23 -8.88
CA SER A 52 3.84 -1.06 -10.12
C SER A 52 5.26 -0.58 -9.82
N ALA A 53 5.41 0.43 -8.95
CA ALA A 53 6.70 0.96 -8.52
C ALA A 53 7.54 -0.12 -7.81
N LEU A 54 6.91 -0.91 -6.94
CA LEU A 54 7.55 -1.99 -6.20
C LEU A 54 8.06 -3.09 -7.15
N LYS A 55 7.22 -3.56 -8.08
CA LYS A 55 7.62 -4.54 -9.11
C LYS A 55 8.76 -4.04 -9.99
N LYS A 56 8.75 -2.74 -10.36
CA LYS A 56 9.83 -2.12 -11.12
C LYS A 56 11.13 -2.10 -10.31
N SER A 57 11.07 -1.71 -9.04
CA SER A 57 12.22 -1.70 -8.13
C SER A 57 12.83 -3.10 -7.98
N GLN A 58 11.99 -4.11 -7.74
CA GLN A 58 12.41 -5.51 -7.64
C GLN A 58 13.10 -5.98 -8.93
N LYS A 59 12.53 -5.66 -10.11
CA LYS A 59 13.14 -6.03 -11.41
C LYS A 59 14.50 -5.38 -11.61
N VAL A 60 14.66 -4.11 -11.22
CA VAL A 60 15.94 -3.40 -11.30
C VAL A 60 16.97 -4.04 -10.37
N ALA A 61 16.60 -4.31 -9.11
CA ALA A 61 17.48 -4.96 -8.15
C ALA A 61 17.92 -6.35 -8.62
N SER A 62 16.99 -7.21 -9.05
CA SER A 62 17.30 -8.53 -9.60
C SER A 62 18.20 -8.46 -10.85
N GLY A 63 17.99 -7.45 -11.70
CA GLY A 63 18.84 -7.20 -12.87
C GLY A 63 20.27 -6.80 -12.50
N LEU A 64 20.45 -6.01 -11.43
CA LEU A 64 21.77 -5.64 -10.92
C LEU A 64 22.52 -6.83 -10.33
N ILE A 65 21.83 -7.69 -9.58
CA ILE A 65 22.41 -8.93 -9.02
C ILE A 65 22.93 -9.82 -10.15
N GLN A 66 22.10 -10.08 -11.17
CA GLN A 66 22.50 -10.91 -12.31
C GLN A 66 23.68 -10.36 -13.12
N ARG A 67 23.85 -9.03 -13.21
CA ARG A 67 25.01 -8.43 -13.88
C ARG A 67 26.28 -8.61 -13.06
N ASN A 68 26.22 -8.36 -11.75
CA ASN A 68 27.37 -8.56 -10.84
C ASN A 68 27.82 -10.02 -10.79
N ASP A 69 26.90 -10.98 -10.88
CA ASP A 69 27.25 -12.40 -10.92
C ASP A 69 27.95 -12.82 -12.23
N LYS A 70 27.68 -12.12 -13.35
CA LYS A 70 28.33 -12.36 -14.65
C LYS A 70 29.70 -11.68 -14.78
N GLU A 71 29.95 -10.63 -14.02
CA GLU A 71 31.17 -9.81 -14.09
C GLU A 71 32.27 -10.30 -13.13
N LYS A 72 32.01 -11.34 -12.32
CA LYS A 72 33.02 -12.03 -11.51
C LYS A 72 33.96 -12.86 -12.38
N GLN A 73 34.90 -12.19 -13.05
CA GLN A 73 36.14 -12.81 -13.51
C GLN A 73 37.26 -12.38 -12.54
N PRO A 74 37.99 -13.32 -11.91
CA PRO A 74 38.97 -12.95 -10.89
C PRO A 74 40.21 -12.36 -11.57
N THR A 75 40.27 -11.03 -11.70
CA THR A 75 41.52 -10.36 -12.01
C THR A 75 42.34 -10.32 -10.74
N GLY A 76 43.35 -11.19 -10.69
CA GLY A 76 44.25 -11.32 -9.55
C GLY A 76 44.89 -9.99 -9.19
N PHE A 77 44.85 -9.64 -7.91
CA PHE A 77 45.69 -8.58 -7.38
C PHE A 77 46.42 -9.08 -6.14
N HIS A 78 47.71 -9.34 -6.36
CA HIS A 78 48.72 -9.45 -5.32
C HIS A 78 48.73 -8.17 -4.47
N SER A 79 48.48 -8.30 -3.16
CA SER A 79 49.15 -7.47 -2.14
C SER A 79 49.06 -8.16 -0.78
N LEU A 80 49.88 -9.20 -0.66
CA LEU A 80 50.23 -9.85 0.60
C LEU A 80 51.14 -8.90 1.37
N VAL A 81 50.67 -8.29 2.47
CA VAL A 81 51.48 -7.94 3.67
C VAL A 81 50.63 -7.29 4.79
N ASN A 82 49.44 -6.71 4.52
CA ASN A 82 48.49 -6.25 5.57
C ASN A 82 47.17 -7.04 5.63
N SER A 83 47.24 -8.32 5.24
CA SER A 83 46.13 -9.10 4.68
C SER A 83 45.08 -9.58 5.69
N VAL A 84 45.43 -9.90 6.94
CA VAL A 84 44.47 -10.58 7.86
C VAL A 84 43.45 -9.60 8.48
N GLY A 85 43.91 -8.43 8.93
CA GLY A 85 43.02 -7.40 9.49
C GLY A 85 42.11 -6.79 8.42
N ALA A 86 42.65 -6.57 7.22
CA ALA A 86 41.88 -6.11 6.06
C ALA A 86 40.85 -7.15 5.61
N ALA A 87 41.24 -8.42 5.46
CA ALA A 87 40.31 -9.49 5.05
C ALA A 87 39.19 -9.73 6.07
N LYS A 88 39.48 -9.64 7.38
CA LYS A 88 38.46 -9.72 8.42
C LYS A 88 37.47 -8.55 8.33
N LEU A 89 37.98 -7.32 8.20
CA LEU A 89 37.15 -6.13 8.04
C LEU A 89 36.27 -6.21 6.79
N GLU A 90 36.82 -6.65 5.66
CA GLU A 90 36.07 -6.88 4.42
C GLU A 90 34.99 -7.96 4.59
N SER A 91 35.31 -9.06 5.26
CA SER A 91 34.35 -10.13 5.55
C SER A 91 33.21 -9.64 6.42
N ASP A 92 33.52 -8.93 7.51
CA ASP A 92 32.53 -8.37 8.45
C ASP A 92 31.63 -7.35 7.75
N LEU A 93 32.21 -6.47 6.93
CA LEU A 93 31.47 -5.51 6.12
C LEU A 93 30.54 -6.21 5.12
N MET A 94 31.03 -7.24 4.42
CA MET A 94 30.22 -8.02 3.49
C MET A 94 29.11 -8.81 4.19
N ALA A 95 29.32 -9.26 5.43
CA ALA A 95 28.28 -9.90 6.23
C ALA A 95 27.18 -8.89 6.63
N GLN A 96 27.56 -7.67 7.05
CA GLN A 96 26.60 -6.60 7.35
C GLN A 96 25.78 -6.19 6.13
N TRP A 97 26.41 -6.01 4.97
CA TRP A 97 25.71 -5.71 3.72
C TRP A 97 24.70 -6.81 3.38
N ARG A 98 25.10 -8.09 3.47
CA ARG A 98 24.18 -9.21 3.21
C ARG A 98 22.98 -9.18 4.16
N SER A 99 23.21 -8.98 5.46
CA SER A 99 22.13 -8.88 6.45
C SER A 99 21.17 -7.73 6.14
N LEU A 100 21.70 -6.55 5.77
CA LEU A 100 20.89 -5.40 5.38
C LEU A 100 20.04 -5.69 4.13
N PHE A 101 20.64 -6.28 3.09
CA PHE A 101 19.92 -6.62 1.86
C PHE A 101 18.85 -7.67 2.08
N LEU A 102 19.11 -8.69 2.90
CA LEU A 102 18.12 -9.70 3.27
C LEU A 102 16.95 -9.08 4.04
N GLY A 103 17.23 -8.29 5.08
CA GLY A 103 16.19 -7.63 5.86
C GLY A 103 15.34 -6.66 5.01
N MET A 104 15.97 -5.92 4.10
CA MET A 104 15.24 -5.07 3.16
C MET A 104 14.39 -5.89 2.19
N GLY A 105 14.87 -7.05 1.73
CA GLY A 105 14.11 -8.00 0.92
C GLY A 105 12.85 -8.49 1.64
N ASP A 106 12.97 -8.85 2.91
CA ASP A 106 11.85 -9.31 3.73
C ASP A 106 10.79 -8.22 3.94
N ILE A 107 11.22 -6.98 4.26
CA ILE A 107 10.33 -5.83 4.40
C ILE A 107 9.56 -5.57 3.09
N LEU A 108 10.26 -5.60 1.95
CA LEU A 108 9.64 -5.38 0.64
C LEU A 108 8.65 -6.50 0.28
N ALA A 109 8.97 -7.75 0.62
CA ALA A 109 8.05 -8.88 0.39
C ALA A 109 6.79 -8.75 1.24
N HIS A 110 6.93 -8.38 2.52
CA HIS A 110 5.81 -8.14 3.41
C HIS A 110 4.91 -7.00 2.90
N GLU A 111 5.51 -5.86 2.53
CA GLU A 111 4.78 -4.73 1.96
C GLU A 111 4.10 -5.09 0.63
N SER A 112 4.75 -5.89 -0.23
CA SER A 112 4.15 -6.37 -1.48
C SER A 112 2.89 -7.20 -1.21
N ASN A 113 2.95 -8.13 -0.27
CA ASN A 113 1.83 -8.99 0.09
C ASN A 113 0.69 -8.17 0.70
N HIS A 114 1.01 -7.24 1.60
CA HIS A 114 0.05 -6.34 2.20
C HIS A 114 -0.65 -5.47 1.15
N LEU A 115 0.10 -4.85 0.24
CA LEU A 115 -0.45 -4.08 -0.88
C LEU A 115 -1.30 -4.92 -1.82
N GLN A 116 -0.91 -6.18 -2.05
CA GLN A 116 -1.67 -7.07 -2.93
C GLN A 116 -3.01 -7.49 -2.32
N ASN A 117 -3.03 -7.76 -1.00
CA ASN A 117 -4.27 -8.02 -0.27
C ASN A 117 -5.16 -6.77 -0.27
N SER A 118 -4.59 -5.61 0.07
CA SER A 118 -5.31 -4.33 0.05
C SER A 118 -5.85 -3.98 -1.33
N PHE A 119 -5.11 -4.29 -2.40
CA PHE A 119 -5.55 -4.10 -3.78
C PHE A 119 -6.81 -4.90 -4.10
N MET A 120 -6.88 -6.15 -3.64
CA MET A 120 -8.08 -6.99 -3.81
C MET A 120 -9.27 -6.40 -3.06
N THR A 121 -9.10 -6.06 -1.77
CA THR A 121 -10.16 -5.45 -0.96
C THR A 121 -10.67 -4.15 -1.59
N MET A 122 -9.78 -3.27 -2.05
CA MET A 122 -10.17 -2.01 -2.67
C MET A 122 -10.82 -2.18 -4.03
N LYS A 123 -10.46 -3.24 -4.79
CA LYS A 123 -11.13 -3.58 -6.05
C LYS A 123 -12.59 -3.95 -5.80
N ASP A 124 -12.84 -4.76 -4.78
CA ASP A 124 -14.20 -5.20 -4.42
C ASP A 124 -15.02 -4.03 -3.90
N LEU A 125 -14.50 -3.26 -2.94
CA LEU A 125 -15.17 -2.07 -2.39
C LEU A 125 -15.53 -1.05 -3.48
N ARG A 126 -14.62 -0.82 -4.43
CA ARG A 126 -14.85 0.08 -5.56
C ARG A 126 -15.99 -0.39 -6.45
N GLU A 127 -16.08 -1.69 -6.72
CA GLU A 127 -17.18 -2.24 -7.53
C GLU A 127 -18.51 -2.18 -6.77
N ASP A 128 -18.52 -2.47 -5.47
CA ASP A 128 -19.69 -2.32 -4.62
C ASP A 128 -20.21 -0.88 -4.62
N CYS A 129 -19.31 0.10 -4.39
CA CYS A 129 -19.63 1.53 -4.45
C CYS A 129 -20.21 1.94 -5.81
N LYS A 130 -19.68 1.37 -6.90
CA LYS A 130 -20.14 1.65 -8.26
C LYS A 130 -21.54 1.09 -8.49
N ILE A 131 -21.79 -0.16 -8.09
CA ILE A 131 -23.09 -0.82 -8.21
C ILE A 131 -24.14 -0.04 -7.41
N ASP A 132 -23.83 0.36 -6.18
CA ASP A 132 -24.76 1.12 -5.33
C ASP A 132 -25.06 2.51 -5.89
N LEU A 133 -24.04 3.19 -6.43
CA LEU A 133 -24.23 4.46 -7.13
C LEU A 133 -25.15 4.29 -8.35
N GLU A 134 -24.92 3.26 -9.18
CA GLU A 134 -25.78 2.97 -10.32
C GLU A 134 -27.23 2.69 -9.91
N ARG A 135 -27.45 1.89 -8.86
CA ARG A 135 -28.78 1.62 -8.31
C ARG A 135 -29.47 2.91 -7.87
N ALA A 136 -28.77 3.76 -7.11
CA ALA A 136 -29.30 5.03 -6.62
C ALA A 136 -29.61 6.05 -7.73
N THR A 137 -28.93 5.95 -8.89
CA THR A 137 -29.21 6.79 -10.06
C THR A 137 -30.36 6.28 -10.94
N LYS A 138 -30.70 4.99 -10.87
CA LYS A 138 -31.74 4.35 -11.68
C LYS A 138 -33.13 4.38 -11.02
N THR A 139 -33.23 4.70 -9.73
CA THR A 139 -34.52 4.88 -9.04
C THR A 139 -35.25 6.12 -9.59
N PRO A 140 -36.49 5.98 -10.11
CA PRO A 140 -37.26 7.12 -10.59
C PRO A 140 -37.49 8.10 -9.43
N GLN A 141 -37.15 9.37 -9.63
CA GLN A 141 -37.66 10.43 -8.76
C GLN A 141 -39.17 10.46 -8.94
N HIS A 142 -39.91 9.83 -8.03
CA HIS A 142 -41.35 9.99 -7.96
C HIS A 142 -41.62 11.40 -7.46
N ASN A 143 -41.73 12.33 -8.41
CA ASN A 143 -42.14 13.70 -8.14
C ASN A 143 -43.52 13.63 -7.47
N THR A 144 -43.60 14.18 -6.26
CA THR A 144 -44.88 14.47 -5.58
C THR A 144 -45.14 15.96 -5.72
#